data_AF-A0A947A3L3-F1
#
_entry.id   AF-A0A947A3L3-F1
#
_cell.length_a   1.000
_cell.length_b   1.000
_cell.length_c   1.000
_cell.angle_alpha   90.00
_cell.angle_beta   90.00
_cell.angle_gamma   90.00
#
_symmetry.space_group_name_H-M   'P 1'
#
loop_
_entity.id
_entity.type
_entity.pdbx_description
1 polymer ?
#
loop_
_entity_poly.entity_id
_entity_poly.type
_entity_poly.pdbx_seq_one_letter_code
_entity_poly.pdbx_strand_id
1 'polypeptide(L)'
;RTRPGNFEGVGALGLKWLQKAKEETGMLTTTEVANPNHVDLALKHDVDILWIGARTTVSPFIVQEIAEALKGTDKIVLVKNPVNPDLSLWLGAVERLHTADINKLGVIHRGFSAYEKTKYRNNPEWQIPIELQNKFPDLPLILDPSHIAGRRDIIFDLCQTALDLNYDGLMVETHHTPGKAWSDAAQQITPDTLVKIMEDLKVRKEISASEEFQNKLTTLRSKIDITDSQILEILSKRMKIAEEIGQVKKEQNVAILQTKRWNEILGKMVLEGEEKGLSEEFVLRMFKAIHQESINHQQKILDGIR
;
A
#
# COMPACT_ATOMS: atom_id res chain seq x y z
N ARG A 1 4.07 -17.14 -13.82
CA ARG A 1 4.56 -17.35 -12.43
C ARG A 1 6.04 -16.93 -12.33
N THR A 2 6.61 -16.74 -11.14
CA THR A 2 8.01 -16.25 -11.01
C THR A 2 9.06 -17.24 -11.49
N ARG A 3 8.87 -18.55 -11.26
CA ARG A 3 9.76 -19.60 -11.76
C ARG A 3 9.01 -20.47 -12.76
N PRO A 4 9.61 -20.80 -13.92
CA PRO A 4 9.09 -21.83 -14.83
C PRO A 4 8.93 -23.17 -14.11
N GLY A 5 7.95 -23.97 -14.55
CA GLY A 5 7.67 -25.30 -13.97
C GLY A 5 6.79 -25.30 -12.72
N ASN A 6 6.44 -24.13 -12.18
CA ASN A 6 5.37 -24.00 -11.19
C ASN A 6 4.00 -24.07 -11.89
N PHE A 7 2.95 -24.42 -11.13
CA PHE A 7 1.58 -24.46 -11.66
C PHE A 7 1.15 -23.10 -12.26
N GLU A 8 0.88 -23.10 -13.56
CA GLU A 8 0.57 -21.91 -14.36
C GLU A 8 -0.93 -21.61 -14.45
N GLY A 9 -1.76 -22.46 -13.86
CA GLY A 9 -3.21 -22.44 -14.01
C GLY A 9 -3.69 -23.51 -15.00
N VAL A 10 -4.98 -23.78 -14.99
CA VAL A 10 -5.64 -24.72 -15.93
C VAL A 10 -6.16 -24.02 -17.21
N GLY A 11 -5.89 -22.72 -17.37
CA GLY A 11 -6.33 -21.93 -18.51
C GLY A 11 -7.86 -21.93 -18.69
N ALA A 12 -8.30 -22.03 -19.94
CA ALA A 12 -9.72 -21.98 -20.31
C ALA A 12 -10.59 -23.05 -19.62
N LEU A 13 -10.01 -24.18 -19.20
CA LEU A 13 -10.75 -25.20 -18.45
C LEU A 13 -11.28 -24.65 -17.11
N GLY A 14 -10.50 -23.79 -16.44
CA GLY A 14 -10.89 -23.18 -15.17
C GLY A 14 -12.05 -22.20 -15.30
N LEU A 15 -12.20 -21.56 -16.47
CA LEU A 15 -13.33 -20.66 -16.72
C LEU A 15 -14.67 -21.41 -16.75
N LYS A 16 -14.69 -22.65 -17.25
CA LYS A 16 -15.88 -23.52 -17.18
C LYS A 16 -16.22 -23.90 -15.73
N TRP A 17 -15.22 -24.05 -14.88
CA TRP A 17 -15.45 -24.30 -13.45
C TRP A 17 -16.03 -23.07 -12.76
N LEU A 18 -15.58 -21.86 -13.11
CA LEU A 18 -16.17 -20.61 -12.62
C LEU A 18 -17.63 -20.45 -13.04
N GLN A 19 -17.96 -20.76 -14.30
CA GLN A 19 -19.36 -20.75 -14.78
C GLN A 19 -20.24 -21.70 -13.96
N LYS A 20 -19.78 -22.94 -13.75
CA LYS A 20 -20.50 -23.90 -12.92
C LYS A 20 -20.67 -23.39 -11.48
N ALA A 21 -19.63 -22.81 -10.89
CA ALA A 21 -19.72 -22.23 -9.55
C ALA A 21 -20.73 -21.06 -9.48
N LYS A 22 -20.77 -20.20 -10.51
CA LYS A 22 -21.76 -19.13 -10.66
C LYS A 22 -23.19 -19.69 -10.70
N GLU A 23 -23.41 -20.71 -11.54
CA GLU A 23 -24.71 -21.38 -11.68
C GLU A 23 -25.18 -22.02 -10.36
N GLU A 24 -24.27 -22.66 -9.62
CA GLU A 24 -24.61 -23.36 -8.37
C GLU A 24 -24.81 -22.43 -7.17
N THR A 25 -24.11 -21.28 -7.13
CA THR A 25 -24.07 -20.41 -5.94
C THR A 25 -24.80 -19.08 -6.13
N GLY A 26 -25.01 -18.65 -7.37
CA GLY A 26 -25.48 -17.29 -7.69
C GLY A 26 -24.48 -16.18 -7.40
N MET A 27 -23.25 -16.49 -6.98
CA MET A 27 -22.22 -15.51 -6.70
C MET A 27 -21.56 -14.99 -7.98
N LEU A 28 -21.16 -13.71 -7.96
CA LEU A 28 -20.35 -13.13 -9.04
C LEU A 28 -18.98 -13.80 -9.10
N THR A 29 -18.50 -14.00 -10.32
CA THR A 29 -17.20 -14.61 -10.61
C THR A 29 -16.16 -13.56 -10.92
N THR A 30 -14.92 -13.83 -10.51
CA THR A 30 -13.79 -12.94 -10.74
C THR A 30 -12.55 -13.70 -11.19
N THR A 31 -11.79 -13.18 -12.16
CA THR A 31 -10.52 -13.78 -12.62
C THR A 31 -9.47 -12.75 -13.03
N GLU A 32 -8.19 -13.14 -12.97
CA GLU A 32 -7.09 -12.34 -13.51
C GLU A 32 -7.10 -12.33 -15.04
N VAL A 33 -6.88 -11.16 -15.62
CA VAL A 33 -6.53 -10.99 -17.04
C VAL A 33 -5.18 -10.29 -17.15
N ALA A 34 -4.33 -10.79 -18.04
CA ALA A 34 -2.95 -10.32 -18.18
C ALA A 34 -2.58 -9.94 -19.63
N ASN A 35 -3.48 -10.20 -20.59
CA ASN A 35 -3.35 -9.88 -22.01
C ASN A 35 -4.74 -9.91 -22.67
N PRO A 36 -4.88 -9.44 -23.93
CA PRO A 36 -6.16 -9.44 -24.64
C PRO A 36 -6.82 -10.82 -24.79
N ASN A 37 -6.05 -11.88 -25.03
CA ASN A 37 -6.60 -13.24 -25.16
C ASN A 37 -7.26 -13.73 -23.85
N HIS A 38 -6.74 -13.33 -22.68
CA HIS A 38 -7.39 -13.63 -21.41
C HIS A 38 -8.72 -12.88 -21.26
N VAL A 39 -8.77 -11.62 -21.72
CA VAL A 39 -10.01 -10.83 -21.76
C VAL A 39 -11.05 -11.54 -22.63
N ASP A 40 -10.70 -11.89 -23.86
CA ASP A 40 -11.60 -12.58 -24.79
C ASP A 40 -12.16 -13.88 -24.19
N LEU A 41 -11.30 -14.67 -23.56
CA LEU A 41 -11.71 -15.92 -22.92
C LEU A 41 -12.65 -15.67 -21.73
N ALA A 42 -12.34 -14.70 -20.88
CA ALA A 42 -13.16 -14.36 -19.72
C ALA A 42 -14.55 -13.82 -20.13
N LEU A 43 -14.61 -12.98 -21.17
CA LEU A 43 -15.86 -12.48 -21.75
C LEU A 43 -16.70 -13.60 -22.35
N LYS A 44 -16.08 -14.52 -23.12
CA LYS A 44 -16.77 -15.69 -23.70
C LYS A 44 -17.39 -16.62 -22.65
N HIS A 45 -16.83 -16.64 -21.44
CA HIS A 45 -17.31 -17.46 -20.33
C HIS A 45 -18.13 -16.66 -19.31
N ASP A 46 -18.55 -15.44 -19.65
CA ASP A 46 -19.37 -14.56 -18.80
C ASP A 46 -18.83 -14.37 -17.36
N VAL A 47 -17.52 -14.16 -17.24
CA VAL A 47 -16.92 -13.72 -15.96
C VAL A 47 -17.41 -12.32 -15.63
N ASP A 48 -17.80 -12.05 -14.39
CA ASP A 48 -18.46 -10.79 -13.99
C ASP A 48 -17.45 -9.66 -13.73
N ILE A 49 -16.35 -10.00 -13.06
CA ILE A 49 -15.32 -9.07 -12.61
C ILE A 49 -13.96 -9.53 -13.14
N LEU A 50 -13.17 -8.62 -13.68
CA LEU A 50 -11.82 -8.90 -14.16
C LEU A 50 -10.84 -8.11 -13.31
N TRP A 51 -9.71 -8.70 -12.92
CA TRP A 51 -8.63 -7.93 -12.32
C TRP A 51 -7.36 -7.95 -13.15
N ILE A 52 -6.66 -6.81 -13.14
CA ILE A 52 -5.31 -6.66 -13.67
C ILE A 52 -4.34 -6.92 -12.53
N GLY A 53 -3.46 -7.91 -12.71
CA GLY A 53 -2.48 -8.31 -11.69
C GLY A 53 -1.36 -7.28 -11.53
N ALA A 54 -0.72 -7.26 -10.35
CA ALA A 54 0.32 -6.28 -10.00
C ALA A 54 1.52 -6.23 -10.97
N ARG A 55 1.86 -7.36 -11.61
CA ARG A 55 2.93 -7.43 -12.62
C ARG A 55 2.51 -6.96 -14.01
N THR A 56 1.21 -6.89 -14.26
CA THR A 56 0.63 -6.36 -15.49
C THR A 56 0.44 -4.85 -15.37
N THR A 57 0.01 -4.37 -14.20
CA THR A 57 -0.17 -2.94 -13.89
C THR A 57 1.07 -2.10 -14.21
N VAL A 58 2.28 -2.66 -14.07
CA VAL A 58 3.53 -1.92 -14.33
C VAL A 58 3.81 -1.67 -15.82
N SER A 59 3.05 -2.25 -16.74
CA SER A 59 3.26 -2.11 -18.18
C SER A 59 2.15 -1.27 -18.82
N PRO A 60 2.41 0.01 -19.16
CA PRO A 60 1.43 0.86 -19.84
C PRO A 60 0.91 0.27 -21.15
N PHE A 61 1.77 -0.42 -21.90
CA PHE A 61 1.42 -1.05 -23.18
C PHE A 61 0.45 -2.21 -22.99
N ILE A 62 0.71 -3.10 -22.03
CA ILE A 62 -0.18 -4.25 -21.78
C ILE A 62 -1.52 -3.77 -21.20
N VAL A 63 -1.51 -2.77 -20.30
CA VAL A 63 -2.75 -2.18 -19.78
C VAL A 63 -3.56 -1.54 -20.92
N GLN A 64 -2.90 -0.87 -21.87
CA GLN A 64 -3.56 -0.30 -23.05
C GLN A 64 -4.20 -1.39 -23.92
N GLU A 65 -3.48 -2.47 -24.22
CA GLU A 65 -4.01 -3.61 -24.98
C GLU A 65 -5.21 -4.27 -24.28
N ILE A 66 -5.15 -4.42 -22.94
CA ILE A 66 -6.27 -4.93 -22.15
C ILE A 66 -7.46 -3.96 -22.21
N ALA A 67 -7.23 -2.65 -22.08
CA ALA A 67 -8.28 -1.64 -22.16
C ALA A 67 -9.00 -1.66 -23.52
N GLU A 68 -8.24 -1.83 -24.61
CA GLU A 68 -8.80 -1.96 -25.96
C GLU A 68 -9.64 -3.23 -26.12
N ALA A 69 -9.18 -4.36 -25.57
CA ALA A 69 -9.93 -5.62 -25.59
C ALA A 69 -11.22 -5.57 -24.74
N LEU A 70 -11.27 -4.69 -23.74
CA LEU A 70 -12.43 -4.48 -22.87
C LEU A 70 -13.42 -3.44 -23.40
N LYS A 71 -13.07 -2.75 -24.51
CA LYS A 71 -13.88 -1.67 -25.05
C LYS A 71 -15.28 -2.14 -25.42
N GLY A 72 -16.29 -1.38 -25.02
CA GLY A 72 -17.70 -1.69 -25.28
C GLY A 72 -18.29 -2.77 -24.36
N THR A 73 -17.51 -3.28 -23.40
CA THR A 73 -18.02 -4.17 -22.35
C THR A 73 -18.51 -3.36 -21.15
N ASP A 74 -19.42 -3.94 -20.37
CA ASP A 74 -19.93 -3.35 -19.12
C ASP A 74 -19.43 -4.10 -17.87
N LYS A 75 -18.28 -4.78 -18.01
CA LYS A 75 -17.65 -5.58 -16.95
C LYS A 75 -16.97 -4.68 -15.92
N ILE A 76 -16.93 -5.15 -14.68
CA ILE A 76 -16.19 -4.47 -13.61
C ILE A 76 -14.72 -4.82 -13.75
N VAL A 77 -13.83 -3.81 -13.66
CA VAL A 77 -12.38 -4.01 -13.78
C VAL A 77 -11.68 -3.49 -12.54
N LEU A 78 -10.95 -4.37 -11.87
CA LEU A 78 -10.18 -4.05 -10.67
C LEU A 78 -8.68 -4.01 -10.99
N VAL A 79 -7.98 -2.96 -10.56
CA VAL A 79 -6.53 -2.81 -10.82
C VAL A 79 -5.74 -3.03 -9.54
N LYS A 80 -4.95 -4.13 -9.48
CA LYS A 80 -4.00 -4.31 -8.36
C LYS A 80 -2.89 -3.25 -8.44
N ASN A 81 -2.45 -2.74 -7.29
CA ASN A 81 -1.31 -1.81 -7.25
C ASN A 81 -0.05 -2.41 -7.90
N PRO A 82 0.82 -1.59 -8.48
CA PRO A 82 2.09 -2.05 -9.04
C PRO A 82 2.97 -2.67 -7.96
N VAL A 83 3.89 -3.54 -8.39
CA VAL A 83 4.80 -4.23 -7.44
C VAL A 83 5.79 -3.27 -6.76
N ASN A 84 6.04 -2.09 -7.32
CA ASN A 84 6.86 -1.02 -6.76
C ASN A 84 5.96 0.10 -6.21
N PRO A 85 6.37 0.81 -5.14
CA PRO A 85 5.59 1.88 -4.50
C PRO A 85 5.53 3.14 -5.38
N ASP A 86 4.72 3.09 -6.42
CA ASP A 86 4.54 4.16 -7.41
C ASP A 86 3.05 4.43 -7.64
N LEU A 87 2.57 5.52 -7.03
CA LEU A 87 1.19 5.96 -7.15
C LEU A 87 0.85 6.37 -8.59
N SER A 88 1.75 7.08 -9.27
CA SER A 88 1.54 7.56 -10.65
C SER A 88 1.32 6.41 -11.61
N LEU A 89 2.08 5.32 -11.44
CA LEU A 89 1.91 4.11 -12.25
C LEU A 89 0.58 3.41 -11.98
N TRP A 90 0.12 3.40 -10.72
CA TRP A 90 -1.20 2.83 -10.38
C TRP A 90 -2.34 3.65 -10.97
N LEU A 91 -2.30 4.97 -10.81
CA LEU A 91 -3.29 5.90 -11.37
C LEU A 91 -3.31 5.85 -12.89
N GLY A 92 -2.15 5.84 -13.54
CA GLY A 92 -2.05 5.77 -14.99
C GLY A 92 -2.67 4.49 -15.57
N ALA A 93 -2.69 3.38 -14.83
CA ALA A 93 -3.40 2.17 -15.26
C ALA A 93 -4.93 2.34 -15.19
N VAL A 94 -5.45 2.98 -14.14
CA VAL A 94 -6.88 3.30 -13.98
C VAL A 94 -7.33 4.30 -15.05
N GLU A 95 -6.57 5.36 -15.27
CA GLU A 95 -6.86 6.41 -16.26
C GLU A 95 -6.91 5.87 -17.70
N ARG A 96 -6.05 4.89 -18.04
CA ARG A 96 -6.08 4.21 -19.35
C ARG A 96 -7.37 3.45 -19.58
N LEU A 97 -7.81 2.68 -18.59
CA LEU A 97 -9.08 1.97 -18.67
C LEU A 97 -10.25 2.96 -18.79
N HIS A 98 -10.23 4.03 -17.99
CA HIS A 98 -11.25 5.07 -18.04
C HIS A 98 -11.31 5.77 -19.41
N THR A 99 -10.16 6.10 -20.00
CA THR A 99 -10.07 6.71 -21.34
C THR A 99 -10.55 5.76 -22.46
N ALA A 100 -10.59 4.45 -22.21
CA ALA A 100 -11.17 3.45 -23.10
C ALA A 100 -12.69 3.24 -22.86
N ASP A 101 -13.35 4.17 -22.18
CA ASP A 101 -14.78 4.16 -21.82
C ASP A 101 -15.18 3.05 -20.83
N ILE A 102 -14.23 2.53 -20.04
CA ILE A 102 -14.49 1.54 -18.99
C ILE A 102 -14.73 2.31 -17.67
N ASN A 103 -15.98 2.37 -17.24
CA ASN A 103 -16.37 3.23 -16.11
C ASN A 103 -16.54 2.49 -14.78
N LYS A 104 -16.71 1.16 -14.80
CA LYS A 104 -16.85 0.34 -13.59
C LYS A 104 -15.47 -0.10 -13.10
N LEU A 105 -14.76 0.84 -12.51
CA LEU A 105 -13.38 0.64 -12.04
C LEU A 105 -13.32 0.52 -10.52
N GLY A 106 -12.31 -0.19 -10.05
CA GLY A 106 -11.89 -0.24 -8.65
C GLY A 106 -10.43 -0.61 -8.56
N VAL A 107 -9.87 -0.53 -7.36
CA VAL A 107 -8.45 -0.80 -7.13
C VAL A 107 -8.27 -1.81 -6.00
N ILE A 108 -7.22 -2.63 -6.11
CA ILE A 108 -6.89 -3.64 -5.11
C ILE A 108 -5.49 -3.36 -4.57
N HIS A 109 -5.41 -3.03 -3.29
CA HIS A 109 -4.16 -2.85 -2.59
C HIS A 109 -3.66 -4.18 -2.02
N ARG A 110 -2.53 -4.66 -2.55
CA ARG A 110 -1.87 -5.93 -2.23
C ARG A 110 -0.44 -5.77 -1.70
N GLY A 111 -0.06 -4.55 -1.33
CA GLY A 111 1.27 -4.16 -0.86
C GLY A 111 2.33 -4.12 -1.96
N PHE A 112 3.49 -3.61 -1.61
CA PHE A 112 4.62 -3.35 -2.50
C PHE A 112 5.83 -4.20 -2.14
N SER A 113 6.66 -4.50 -3.13
CA SER A 113 7.89 -5.25 -2.95
C SER A 113 8.89 -4.38 -2.20
N ALA A 114 9.48 -4.91 -1.13
CA ALA A 114 10.54 -4.25 -0.37
C ALA A 114 11.87 -4.98 -0.60
N TYR A 115 12.97 -4.21 -0.69
CA TYR A 115 14.31 -4.77 -0.75
C TYR A 115 14.72 -5.38 0.60
N GLU A 116 14.37 -4.69 1.68
CA GLU A 116 14.65 -5.14 3.05
C GLU A 116 13.59 -6.15 3.53
N LYS A 117 14.01 -7.11 4.34
CA LYS A 117 13.11 -8.12 4.90
C LYS A 117 12.23 -7.46 5.96
N THR A 118 10.96 -7.28 5.64
CA THR A 118 9.96 -6.76 6.60
C THR A 118 9.19 -7.90 7.28
N LYS A 119 8.32 -7.56 8.23
CA LYS A 119 7.35 -8.51 8.81
C LYS A 119 6.29 -9.02 7.81
N TYR A 120 6.17 -8.35 6.67
CA TYR A 120 5.25 -8.66 5.57
C TYR A 120 6.00 -9.25 4.37
N ARG A 121 5.31 -10.05 3.55
CA ARG A 121 5.84 -10.46 2.24
C ARG A 121 5.91 -9.27 1.28
N ASN A 122 4.93 -8.38 1.35
CA ASN A 122 4.90 -7.12 0.61
C ASN A 122 4.51 -6.01 1.59
N ASN A 123 5.30 -4.94 1.67
CA ASN A 123 5.05 -3.84 2.59
C ASN A 123 3.77 -3.11 2.16
N PRO A 124 2.76 -2.94 3.03
CA PRO A 124 1.53 -2.26 2.65
C PRO A 124 1.74 -0.78 2.26
N GLU A 125 2.75 -0.06 2.77
CA GLU A 125 2.95 1.37 2.44
C GLU A 125 1.63 2.17 2.46
N TRP A 126 0.89 2.09 3.56
CA TRP A 126 -0.50 2.56 3.70
C TRP A 126 -0.74 4.00 3.22
N GLN A 127 0.28 4.85 3.27
CA GLN A 127 0.21 6.22 2.75
C GLN A 127 -0.14 6.31 1.26
N ILE A 128 0.25 5.33 0.44
CA ILE A 128 0.00 5.34 -1.02
C ILE A 128 -1.49 5.16 -1.35
N PRO A 129 -2.19 4.11 -0.87
CA PRO A 129 -3.63 3.97 -1.11
C PRO A 129 -4.45 5.09 -0.43
N ILE A 130 -3.98 5.65 0.69
CA ILE A 130 -4.60 6.84 1.31
C ILE A 130 -4.49 8.06 0.38
N GLU A 131 -3.31 8.30 -0.21
CA GLU A 131 -3.15 9.39 -1.18
C GLU A 131 -3.98 9.15 -2.45
N LEU A 132 -4.11 7.90 -2.90
CA LEU A 132 -5.01 7.53 -4.00
C LEU A 132 -6.46 7.91 -3.69
N GLN A 133 -6.97 7.52 -2.51
CA GLN A 133 -8.32 7.85 -2.05
C GLN A 133 -8.53 9.36 -1.90
N ASN A 134 -7.54 10.11 -1.41
CA ASN A 134 -7.64 11.57 -1.34
C ASN A 134 -7.81 12.23 -2.72
N LYS A 135 -7.26 11.63 -3.78
CA LYS A 135 -7.41 12.13 -5.16
C LYS A 135 -8.69 11.61 -5.83
N PHE A 136 -9.08 10.37 -5.53
CA PHE A 136 -10.23 9.68 -6.13
C PHE A 136 -11.09 9.00 -5.05
N PRO A 137 -11.87 9.78 -4.27
CA PRO A 137 -12.61 9.25 -3.12
C PRO A 137 -13.75 8.31 -3.50
N ASP A 138 -14.25 8.39 -4.73
CA ASP A 138 -15.33 7.53 -5.23
C ASP A 138 -14.83 6.21 -5.84
N LEU A 139 -13.51 6.01 -5.95
CA LEU A 139 -12.93 4.82 -6.57
C LEU A 139 -12.83 3.70 -5.52
N PRO A 140 -13.55 2.56 -5.67
CA PRO A 140 -13.54 1.51 -4.64
C PRO A 140 -12.14 0.96 -4.38
N LEU A 141 -11.77 0.85 -3.10
CA LEU A 141 -10.47 0.38 -2.63
C LEU A 141 -10.61 -0.90 -1.80
N ILE A 142 -10.07 -1.99 -2.34
CA ILE A 142 -10.12 -3.33 -1.75
C ILE A 142 -8.73 -3.72 -1.22
N LEU A 143 -8.64 -4.35 -0.06
CA LEU A 143 -7.38 -4.91 0.46
C LEU A 143 -7.22 -6.38 0.06
N ASP A 144 -6.05 -6.78 -0.40
CA ASP A 144 -5.62 -8.17 -0.54
C ASP A 144 -4.62 -8.53 0.58
N PRO A 145 -5.10 -8.94 1.76
CA PRO A 145 -4.26 -9.26 2.91
C PRO A 145 -3.40 -10.51 2.68
N SER A 146 -3.88 -11.48 1.88
CA SER A 146 -3.19 -12.75 1.63
C SER A 146 -1.84 -12.51 0.95
N HIS A 147 -1.84 -11.60 -0.02
CA HIS A 147 -0.65 -11.22 -0.77
C HIS A 147 0.28 -10.29 0.01
N ILE A 148 -0.26 -9.39 0.85
CA ILE A 148 0.55 -8.56 1.77
C ILE A 148 1.27 -9.46 2.78
N ALA A 149 0.51 -10.35 3.43
CA ALA A 149 1.03 -11.22 4.48
C ALA A 149 2.01 -12.25 3.94
N GLY A 150 1.61 -13.01 2.91
CA GLY A 150 2.31 -14.21 2.46
C GLY A 150 2.28 -15.37 3.48
N ARG A 151 1.49 -15.25 4.54
CA ARG A 151 1.31 -16.23 5.63
C ARG A 151 -0.03 -16.00 6.34
N ARG A 152 -0.53 -17.00 7.05
CA ARG A 152 -1.91 -17.02 7.59
C ARG A 152 -2.08 -16.23 8.89
N ASP A 153 -1.05 -16.21 9.74
CA ASP A 153 -1.09 -15.72 11.13
C ASP A 153 -1.39 -14.23 11.28
N ILE A 154 -1.17 -13.44 10.23
CA ILE A 154 -1.37 -11.98 10.24
C ILE A 154 -2.49 -11.51 9.30
N ILE A 155 -3.26 -12.43 8.71
CA ILE A 155 -4.35 -12.06 7.78
C ILE A 155 -5.45 -11.29 8.51
N PHE A 156 -5.85 -11.75 9.69
CA PHE A 156 -6.88 -11.07 10.50
C PHE A 156 -6.48 -9.62 10.81
N ASP A 157 -5.26 -9.40 11.30
CA ASP A 157 -4.77 -8.05 11.65
C ASP A 157 -4.77 -7.11 10.45
N LEU A 158 -4.42 -7.61 9.26
CA LEU A 158 -4.45 -6.84 8.01
C LEU A 158 -5.89 -6.52 7.59
N CYS A 159 -6.82 -7.48 7.67
CA CYS A 159 -8.24 -7.23 7.43
C CYS A 159 -8.78 -6.15 8.37
N GLN A 160 -8.49 -6.24 9.67
CA GLN A 160 -8.94 -5.25 10.64
C GLN A 160 -8.31 -3.87 10.38
N THR A 161 -7.03 -3.83 10.00
CA THR A 161 -6.34 -2.59 9.62
C THR A 161 -7.01 -1.93 8.40
N ALA A 162 -7.42 -2.71 7.39
CA ALA A 162 -8.16 -2.17 6.24
C ALA A 162 -9.47 -1.52 6.66
N LEU A 163 -10.26 -2.18 7.53
CA LEU A 163 -11.51 -1.60 8.04
C LEU A 163 -11.26 -0.34 8.87
N ASP A 164 -10.21 -0.33 9.70
CA ASP A 164 -9.82 0.82 10.51
C ASP A 164 -9.33 2.00 9.65
N LEU A 165 -8.93 1.74 8.39
CA LEU A 165 -8.55 2.72 7.38
C LEU A 165 -9.66 2.97 6.33
N ASN A 166 -10.90 2.55 6.60
CA ASN A 166 -12.08 2.74 5.75
C ASN A 166 -11.95 2.16 4.33
N TYR A 167 -11.34 0.98 4.19
CA TYR A 167 -11.38 0.25 2.92
C TYR A 167 -12.77 -0.29 2.62
N ASP A 168 -13.15 -0.32 1.34
CA ASP A 168 -14.48 -0.74 0.87
C ASP A 168 -14.67 -2.26 0.86
N GLY A 169 -13.56 -3.03 0.84
CA GLY A 169 -13.64 -4.48 0.77
C GLY A 169 -12.34 -5.22 1.01
N LEU A 170 -12.44 -6.55 1.04
CA LEU A 170 -11.34 -7.47 1.27
C LEU A 170 -11.32 -8.57 0.20
N MET A 171 -10.14 -8.96 -0.27
CA MET A 171 -9.89 -10.08 -1.19
C MET A 171 -8.99 -11.12 -0.51
N VAL A 172 -9.60 -12.20 0.00
CA VAL A 172 -8.91 -13.22 0.80
C VAL A 172 -8.82 -14.55 0.05
N GLU A 173 -7.66 -15.21 0.07
CA GLU A 173 -7.46 -16.50 -0.56
C GLU A 173 -7.85 -17.65 0.39
N THR A 174 -8.74 -18.52 -0.06
CA THR A 174 -9.18 -19.70 0.70
C THR A 174 -8.94 -21.00 -0.05
N HIS A 175 -8.62 -22.06 0.69
CA HIS A 175 -8.53 -23.42 0.15
C HIS A 175 -8.99 -24.43 1.21
N HIS A 176 -9.73 -25.48 0.82
CA HIS A 176 -10.17 -26.52 1.75
C HIS A 176 -9.00 -27.27 2.41
N THR A 177 -7.85 -27.34 1.73
CA THR A 177 -6.64 -27.99 2.28
C THR A 177 -5.38 -27.19 1.93
N PRO A 178 -5.12 -26.05 2.59
CA PRO A 178 -4.12 -25.08 2.12
C PRO A 178 -2.72 -25.66 1.92
N GLY A 179 -2.30 -26.61 2.77
CA GLY A 179 -1.00 -27.29 2.64
C GLY A 179 -0.81 -28.13 1.37
N LYS A 180 -1.89 -28.44 0.63
CA LYS A 180 -1.86 -29.18 -0.64
C LYS A 180 -2.13 -28.29 -1.87
N ALA A 181 -2.34 -26.99 -1.68
CA ALA A 181 -2.63 -26.09 -2.78
C ALA A 181 -1.42 -25.98 -3.74
N TRP A 182 -1.68 -25.95 -5.04
CA TRP A 182 -0.64 -25.90 -6.07
C TRP A 182 0.02 -24.53 -6.24
N SER A 183 -0.60 -23.49 -5.71
CA SER A 183 -0.03 -22.14 -5.60
C SER A 183 -0.37 -21.58 -4.23
N ASP A 184 0.50 -20.72 -3.70
CA ASP A 184 0.18 -19.84 -2.57
C ASP A 184 -0.32 -20.58 -1.32
N ALA A 185 0.19 -21.81 -1.12
CA ALA A 185 -0.19 -22.70 -0.03
C ALA A 185 0.00 -22.04 1.34
N ALA A 186 1.06 -21.25 1.52
CA ALA A 186 1.45 -20.65 2.79
C ALA A 186 0.47 -19.57 3.29
N GLN A 187 -0.20 -18.85 2.41
CA GLN A 187 -1.11 -17.76 2.77
C GLN A 187 -2.59 -18.13 2.74
N GLN A 188 -3.00 -19.15 1.98
CA GLN A 188 -4.41 -19.55 1.94
C GLN A 188 -4.92 -20.01 3.30
N ILE A 189 -6.07 -19.50 3.72
CA ILE A 189 -6.79 -19.96 4.92
C ILE A 189 -7.87 -20.96 4.55
N THR A 190 -8.44 -21.67 5.52
CA THR A 190 -9.61 -22.53 5.28
C THR A 190 -10.89 -21.70 5.24
N PRO A 191 -11.97 -22.20 4.60
CA PRO A 191 -13.28 -21.55 4.66
C PRO A 191 -13.76 -21.29 6.10
N ASP A 192 -13.59 -22.24 7.02
CA ASP A 192 -13.97 -22.07 8.43
C ASP A 192 -13.22 -20.90 9.09
N THR A 193 -11.93 -20.75 8.78
CA THR A 193 -11.14 -19.61 9.27
C THR A 193 -11.61 -18.30 8.65
N LEU A 194 -12.02 -18.29 7.37
CA LEU A 194 -12.60 -17.10 6.76
C LEU A 194 -13.91 -16.70 7.45
N VAL A 195 -14.79 -17.66 7.74
CA VAL A 195 -16.04 -17.42 8.49
C VAL A 195 -15.74 -16.80 9.85
N LYS A 196 -14.79 -17.39 10.59
CA LYS A 196 -14.37 -16.84 11.88
C LYS A 196 -13.82 -15.42 11.77
N ILE A 197 -12.99 -15.13 10.76
CA ILE A 197 -12.48 -13.77 10.51
C ILE A 197 -13.66 -12.81 10.27
N MET A 198 -14.63 -13.19 9.43
CA MET A 198 -15.79 -12.34 9.14
C MET A 198 -16.62 -12.03 10.38
N GLU A 199 -16.78 -12.99 11.29
CA GLU A 199 -17.48 -12.81 12.58
C GLU A 199 -16.70 -11.93 13.56
N ASP A 200 -15.38 -12.09 13.61
CA ASP A 200 -14.50 -11.39 14.56
C ASP A 200 -14.15 -9.95 14.14
N LEU A 201 -14.27 -9.62 12.85
CA LEU A 201 -13.97 -8.29 12.31
C LEU A 201 -14.89 -7.21 12.87
N LYS A 202 -14.29 -6.09 13.29
CA LYS A 202 -15.03 -4.94 13.83
C LYS A 202 -15.12 -3.85 12.79
N VAL A 203 -16.31 -3.65 12.24
CA VAL A 203 -16.63 -2.48 11.41
C VAL A 203 -16.87 -1.29 12.33
N ARG A 204 -15.99 -0.29 12.25
CA ARG A 204 -16.09 0.92 13.09
C ARG A 204 -17.03 1.94 12.45
N LYS A 205 -17.68 2.75 13.29
CA LYS A 205 -18.47 3.90 12.82
C LYS A 205 -17.51 5.04 12.48
N GLU A 206 -17.68 5.66 11.31
CA GLU A 206 -16.86 6.80 10.88
C GLU A 206 -16.98 8.00 11.82
N ILE A 207 -18.19 8.26 12.34
CA ILE A 207 -18.47 9.42 13.18
C ILE A 207 -19.34 8.99 14.37
N SER A 208 -18.93 9.36 15.58
CA SER A 208 -19.79 9.34 16.76
C SER A 208 -20.47 10.70 16.89
N ALA A 209 -21.81 10.70 16.92
CA ALA A 209 -22.62 11.91 17.08
C ALA A 209 -22.66 12.44 18.53
N SER A 210 -21.93 11.81 19.47
CA SER A 210 -21.87 12.27 20.86
C SER A 210 -21.09 13.59 20.96
N GLU A 211 -21.76 14.63 21.46
CA GLU A 211 -21.14 15.93 21.72
C GLU A 211 -19.98 15.83 22.72
N GLU A 212 -20.10 14.98 23.74
CA GLU A 212 -19.03 14.71 24.70
C GLU A 212 -17.80 14.09 24.02
N PHE A 213 -18.01 13.16 23.08
CA PHE A 213 -16.94 12.57 22.28
C PHE A 213 -16.25 13.62 21.41
N GLN A 214 -17.01 14.45 20.70
CA GLN A 214 -16.46 15.50 19.83
C GLN A 214 -15.65 16.53 20.65
N ASN A 215 -16.15 16.94 21.81
CA ASN A 215 -15.45 17.88 22.68
C ASN A 215 -14.13 17.30 23.22
N LYS A 216 -14.13 16.03 23.64
CA LYS A 216 -12.91 15.33 24.08
C LYS A 216 -11.89 15.22 22.94
N LEU A 217 -12.34 14.84 21.74
CA LEU A 217 -11.48 14.69 20.57
C LEU A 217 -10.86 16.03 20.14
N THR A 218 -11.67 17.08 20.08
CA THR A 218 -11.20 18.44 19.77
C THR A 218 -10.15 18.91 20.78
N THR A 219 -10.39 18.70 22.08
CA THR A 219 -9.43 19.06 23.12
C THR A 219 -8.09 18.34 22.95
N LEU A 220 -8.12 17.04 22.62
CA LEU A 220 -6.90 16.26 22.38
C LEU A 220 -6.17 16.70 21.10
N ARG A 221 -6.90 16.99 20.02
CA ARG A 221 -6.34 17.52 18.77
C ARG A 221 -5.64 18.85 18.98
N SER A 222 -6.24 19.78 19.74
CA SER A 222 -5.58 21.06 20.07
C SER A 222 -4.27 20.87 20.87
N LYS A 223 -4.17 19.84 21.70
CA LYS A 223 -2.89 19.50 22.38
C LYS A 223 -1.84 18.98 21.41
N ILE A 224 -2.25 18.22 20.39
CA ILE A 224 -1.36 17.80 19.29
C ILE A 224 -0.91 19.04 18.51
N ASP A 225 -1.82 19.92 18.10
CA ASP A 225 -1.50 21.13 17.32
C ASP A 225 -0.45 22.03 18.02
N ILE A 226 -0.58 22.20 19.34
CA ILE A 226 0.38 22.95 20.16
C ILE A 226 1.75 22.24 20.16
N THR A 227 1.75 20.92 20.31
CA THR A 227 2.97 20.09 20.34
C THR A 227 3.68 20.12 18.98
N ASP A 228 2.93 20.02 17.89
CA ASP A 228 3.45 20.07 16.52
C ASP A 228 4.06 21.43 16.21
N SER A 229 3.44 22.51 16.68
CA SER A 229 4.01 23.85 16.61
C SER A 229 5.35 23.96 17.34
N GLN A 230 5.45 23.36 18.54
CA GLN A 230 6.70 23.32 19.30
C GLN A 230 7.80 22.48 18.61
N ILE A 231 7.42 21.36 17.97
CA ILE A 231 8.35 20.54 17.18
C ILE A 231 8.94 21.38 16.05
N LEU A 232 8.12 22.13 15.31
CA LEU A 232 8.59 23.01 14.24
C LEU A 232 9.53 24.11 14.75
N GLU A 233 9.24 24.72 15.89
CA GLU A 233 10.14 25.70 16.50
C GLU A 233 11.50 25.10 16.89
N ILE A 234 11.51 23.91 17.48
CA ILE A 234 12.73 23.20 17.87
C ILE A 234 13.55 22.83 16.63
N LEU A 235 12.91 22.31 15.58
CA LEU A 235 13.58 21.98 14.32
C LEU A 235 14.16 23.23 13.66
N SER A 236 13.43 24.34 13.65
CA SER A 236 13.92 25.63 13.13
C SER A 236 15.15 26.12 13.91
N LYS A 237 15.11 26.09 15.24
CA LYS A 237 16.27 26.42 16.10
C LYS A 237 17.46 25.52 15.79
N ARG A 238 17.23 24.22 15.60
CA ARG A 238 18.27 23.26 15.23
C ARG A 238 18.89 23.57 13.86
N MET A 239 18.12 24.02 12.87
CA MET A 239 18.65 24.39 11.55
C MET A 239 19.50 25.66 11.60
N LYS A 240 19.16 26.65 12.44
CA LYS A 240 20.02 27.83 12.67
C LYS A 240 21.40 27.43 13.22
N ILE A 241 21.44 26.48 14.15
CA ILE A 241 22.71 25.92 14.64
C ILE A 241 23.46 25.19 13.53
N ALA A 242 22.75 24.49 12.62
CA ALA A 242 23.39 23.87 11.46
C ALA A 242 24.01 24.91 10.51
N GLU A 243 23.37 26.07 10.30
CA GLU A 243 23.93 27.19 9.53
C GLU A 243 25.20 27.74 10.20
N GLU A 244 25.20 27.95 11.52
CA GLU A 244 26.38 28.35 12.29
C GLU A 244 27.54 27.34 12.13
N ILE A 245 27.24 26.04 12.20
CA ILE A 245 28.23 24.99 11.92
C ILE A 245 28.76 25.09 10.48
N GLY A 246 27.87 25.37 9.51
CA GLY A 246 28.23 25.59 8.11
C GLY A 246 29.21 26.75 7.94
N GLN A 247 28.97 27.86 8.65
CA GLN A 247 29.84 29.04 8.64
C GLN A 247 31.24 28.71 9.18
N VAL A 248 31.32 28.02 10.32
CA VAL A 248 32.60 27.57 10.90
C VAL A 248 33.36 26.65 9.94
N LYS A 249 32.66 25.73 9.28
CA LYS A 249 33.27 24.84 8.29
C LYS A 249 33.74 25.58 7.04
N LYS A 250 32.98 26.56 6.57
CA LYS A 250 33.33 27.40 5.41
C LYS A 250 34.63 28.16 5.66
N GLU A 251 34.78 28.74 6.85
CA GLU A 251 35.99 29.48 7.24
C GLU A 251 37.25 28.61 7.24
N GLN A 252 37.11 27.32 7.57
CA GLN A 252 38.21 26.36 7.66
C GLN A 252 38.31 25.44 6.44
N ASN A 253 37.49 25.66 5.40
CA ASN A 253 37.39 24.81 4.22
C ASN A 253 37.21 23.30 4.54
N VAL A 254 36.33 23.00 5.51
CA VAL A 254 36.04 21.64 5.99
C VAL A 254 34.78 21.09 5.32
N ALA A 255 34.77 19.79 5.01
CA ALA A 255 33.61 19.11 4.43
C ALA A 255 32.37 19.14 5.34
N ILE A 256 31.18 19.24 4.72
CA ILE A 256 29.90 19.28 5.43
C ILE A 256 29.60 17.95 6.13
N LEU A 257 29.75 16.83 5.42
CA LEU A 257 29.35 15.52 5.94
C LEU A 257 30.45 14.89 6.82
N GLN A 258 30.08 14.51 8.04
CA GLN A 258 30.94 13.79 8.97
C GLN A 258 30.25 12.48 9.40
N THR A 259 30.48 11.42 8.62
CA THR A 259 29.76 10.13 8.75
C THR A 259 29.89 9.49 10.13
N LYS A 260 31.06 9.58 10.77
CA LYS A 260 31.29 8.98 12.11
C LYS A 260 30.36 9.58 13.17
N ARG A 261 30.31 10.92 13.24
CA ARG A 261 29.44 11.65 14.19
C ARG A 261 27.97 11.38 13.92
N TRP A 262 27.58 11.28 12.64
CA TRP A 262 26.21 10.96 12.27
C TRP A 262 25.79 9.58 12.79
N ASN A 263 26.61 8.56 12.58
CA ASN A 263 26.33 7.20 13.05
C ASN A 263 26.24 7.12 14.59
N GLU A 264 27.12 7.83 15.31
CA GLU A 264 27.09 7.92 16.77
C GLU A 264 25.80 8.56 17.30
N ILE A 265 25.38 9.68 16.68
CA ILE A 265 24.13 10.36 17.07
C ILE A 265 22.92 9.48 16.75
N LEU A 266 22.88 8.87 15.56
CA LEU A 266 21.75 8.05 15.14
C LEU A 266 21.55 6.86 16.07
N GLY A 267 22.63 6.15 16.44
CA GLY A 267 22.55 5.06 17.40
C GLY A 267 22.02 5.50 18.77
N LYS A 268 22.48 6.66 19.26
CA LYS A 268 21.96 7.24 20.51
C LYS A 268 20.47 7.59 20.42
N MET A 269 20.03 8.19 19.32
CA MET A 269 18.62 8.58 19.13
C MET A 269 17.70 7.37 19.03
N VAL A 270 18.14 6.26 18.43
CA VAL A 270 17.39 5.01 18.42
C VAL A 270 17.13 4.52 19.85
N LEU A 271 18.17 4.42 20.68
CA LEU A 271 18.04 3.98 22.07
C LEU A 271 17.12 4.89 22.89
N GLU A 272 17.30 6.22 22.81
CA GLU A 272 16.41 7.16 23.52
C GLU A 272 14.97 7.13 23.00
N GLY A 273 14.79 6.84 21.70
CA GLY A 273 13.47 6.70 21.09
C GLY A 273 12.74 5.47 21.62
N GLU A 274 13.43 4.34 21.72
CA GLU A 274 12.88 3.10 22.29
C GLU A 274 12.44 3.29 23.75
N GLU A 275 13.25 3.97 24.58
CA GLU A 275 12.90 4.32 25.98
C GLU A 275 11.63 5.17 26.08
N LYS A 276 11.33 5.95 25.03
CA LYS A 276 10.13 6.81 24.92
C LYS A 276 8.96 6.13 24.21
N GLY A 277 9.08 4.84 23.88
CA GLY A 277 8.03 4.08 23.21
C GLY A 277 7.90 4.37 21.70
N LEU A 278 8.94 4.94 21.07
CA LEU A 278 9.00 5.13 19.62
C LEU A 278 9.69 3.93 18.97
N SER A 279 9.22 3.53 17.79
CA SER A 279 9.85 2.43 17.05
C SER A 279 11.18 2.86 16.43
N GLU A 280 12.13 1.93 16.35
CA GLU A 280 13.42 2.13 15.68
C GLU A 280 13.23 2.67 14.25
N GLU A 281 12.33 2.07 13.47
CA GLU A 281 12.06 2.48 12.08
C GLU A 281 11.65 3.96 11.99
N PHE A 282 10.73 4.39 12.87
CA PHE A 282 10.26 5.77 12.91
C PHE A 282 11.40 6.74 13.23
N VAL A 283 12.18 6.43 14.26
CA VAL A 283 13.32 7.26 14.69
C VAL A 283 14.36 7.37 13.58
N LEU A 284 14.70 6.25 12.93
CA LEU A 284 15.63 6.22 11.82
C LEU A 284 15.17 7.11 10.66
N ARG A 285 13.91 6.99 10.22
CA ARG A 285 13.37 7.79 9.10
C ARG A 285 13.34 9.28 9.46
N MET A 286 12.84 9.62 10.64
CA MET A 286 12.74 10.99 11.13
C MET A 286 14.11 11.66 11.23
N PHE A 287 15.07 11.06 11.92
CA PHE A 287 16.38 11.69 12.11
C PHE A 287 17.21 11.76 10.83
N LYS A 288 17.07 10.78 9.90
CA LYS A 288 17.68 10.88 8.57
C LYS A 288 17.16 12.09 7.80
N ALA A 289 15.85 12.33 7.80
CA ALA A 289 15.25 13.50 7.16
C ALA A 289 15.73 14.82 7.79
N ILE A 290 15.74 14.89 9.13
CA ILE A 290 16.26 16.04 9.87
C ILE A 290 17.75 16.29 9.56
N HIS A 291 18.55 15.24 9.43
CA HIS A 291 19.97 15.36 9.08
C HIS A 291 20.17 15.86 7.65
N GLN A 292 19.43 15.32 6.69
CA GLN A 292 19.46 15.77 5.31
C GLN A 292 19.12 17.26 5.21
N GLU A 293 18.11 17.72 5.95
CA GLU A 293 17.76 19.15 5.97
C GLU A 293 18.91 20.02 6.52
N SER A 294 19.62 19.55 7.54
CA SER A 294 20.81 20.25 8.04
C SER A 294 21.96 20.32 7.05
N ILE A 295 22.11 19.30 6.20
CA ILE A 295 23.10 19.31 5.12
C ILE A 295 22.70 20.36 4.08
N ASN A 296 21.42 20.41 3.70
CA ASN A 296 20.89 21.39 2.76
C ASN A 296 21.14 22.83 3.23
N HIS A 297 20.87 23.12 4.51
CA HIS A 297 21.16 24.43 5.11
C HIS A 297 22.65 24.78 5.12
N GLN A 298 23.52 23.84 5.51
CA GLN A 298 24.98 24.06 5.47
C GLN A 298 25.48 24.30 4.04
N GLN A 299 24.97 23.55 3.06
CA GLN A 299 25.34 23.68 1.66
C GLN A 299 25.03 25.09 1.13
N LYS A 300 23.84 25.63 1.43
CA LYS A 300 23.48 27.02 1.08
C LYS A 300 24.49 28.04 1.61
N ILE A 301 24.95 27.88 2.85
CA ILE A 301 25.97 28.75 3.45
C ILE A 301 27.31 28.63 2.72
N LEU A 302 27.76 27.41 2.40
CA LEU A 302 29.01 27.20 1.67
C LEU A 302 28.95 27.82 0.27
N ASP A 303 27.85 27.60 -0.45
CA ASP A 303 27.63 28.10 -1.82
C ASP A 303 27.36 29.62 -1.87
N GLY A 304 27.11 30.26 -0.72
CA GLY A 304 26.81 31.69 -0.64
C GLY A 304 25.41 32.07 -1.12
N ILE A 305 24.51 31.10 -1.19
CA ILE A 305 23.12 31.28 -1.62
C ILE A 305 22.31 31.64 -0.36
N ARG A 306 21.74 32.86 -0.33
CA ARG A 306 20.77 33.28 0.71
C ARG A 306 19.41 32.64 0.47
#